data_AF-A0A0F9MTQ9-F1
#
_entry.id   AF-A0A0F9MTQ9-F1
#
_cell.length_a   1.000
_cell.length_b   1.000
_cell.length_c   1.000
_cell.angle_alpha   90.00
_cell.angle_beta   90.00
_cell.angle_gamma   90.00
#
_symmetry.space_group_name_H-M   'P 1'
#
loop_
_entity.id
_entity.type
_entity.pdbx_description
1 polymer ?
#
loop_
_entity_poly.entity_id
_entity_poly.type
_entity_poly.pdbx_seq_one_letter_code
_entity_poly.pdbx_strand_id
1 'polypeptide(L)' 'AFHVKQHFPETIITYSERDKMKPMRGTLSVDKAKRILGYSPKYPLEKGLDKYIDWYKGFWPKDWGKKWTAKEKVA' A
#
# COMPACT_ATOMS: atom_id res chain seq x y z
N ALA A 1 -1.61 8.11 -2.77
CA ALA A 1 -1.64 7.92 -4.23
C ALA A 1 -0.25 8.11 -4.87
N PHE A 2 0.51 9.14 -4.46
CA PHE A 2 1.81 9.49 -5.05
C PHE A 2 2.80 8.32 -5.18
N HIS A 3 3.18 7.65 -4.08
CA HIS A 3 4.14 6.54 -4.10
C HIS A 3 3.69 5.36 -5.01
N VAL A 4 2.41 5.01 -4.98
CA VAL A 4 1.85 3.96 -5.85
C VAL A 4 1.99 4.35 -7.32
N LYS A 5 1.65 5.61 -7.66
CA LYS A 5 1.79 6.13 -9.03
C LYS A 5 3.24 6.23 -9.49
N GLN A 6 4.19 6.51 -8.59
CA GLN A 6 5.62 6.49 -8.94
C GLN A 6 6.11 5.10 -9.36
N HIS A 7 5.63 4.04 -8.68
CA HIS A 7 6.02 2.67 -9.00
C HIS A 7 5.17 2.03 -10.10
N PHE A 8 3.93 2.49 -10.28
CA PHE A 8 2.93 1.97 -11.22
C PHE A 8 2.16 3.14 -11.88
N PRO A 9 2.75 3.79 -12.90
CA PRO A 9 2.20 5.01 -13.49
C PRO A 9 0.81 4.81 -14.10
N GLU A 10 0.60 3.66 -14.73
CA GLU A 10 -0.65 3.28 -15.41
C GLU A 10 -1.82 2.94 -14.47
N THR A 11 -1.61 2.88 -13.14
CA THR A 11 -2.66 2.49 -12.19
C THR A 11 -3.79 3.52 -12.15
N ILE A 12 -5.04 3.14 -12.39
CA ILE A 12 -6.19 4.02 -12.21
C ILE A 12 -6.61 4.00 -10.74
N ILE A 13 -6.73 5.18 -10.12
CA ILE A 13 -7.14 5.32 -8.72
C ILE A 13 -8.51 5.99 -8.69
N THR A 14 -9.50 5.29 -8.13
CA THR A 14 -10.86 5.79 -7.94
C THR A 14 -11.13 6.03 -6.46
N TYR A 15 -11.77 7.15 -6.15
CA TYR A 15 -12.21 7.47 -4.79
C TYR A 15 -13.71 7.20 -4.70
N SER A 16 -14.13 6.42 -3.71
CA SER A 16 -15.53 6.15 -3.42
C SER A 16 -15.85 6.54 -1.99
N GLU A 17 -17.15 6.72 -1.72
CA GLU A 17 -17.58 6.90 -0.34
C GLU A 17 -17.23 5.68 0.51
N ARG A 18 -17.01 5.97 1.79
CA ARG A 18 -16.74 4.97 2.79
C ARG A 18 -18.01 4.17 3.05
N ASP A 19 -17.87 2.85 3.10
CA ASP A 19 -18.95 1.96 3.52
C ASP A 19 -19.45 2.35 4.93
N LYS A 20 -20.75 2.62 5.03
CA LYS A 20 -21.43 3.05 6.26
C LYS A 20 -21.37 1.98 7.37
N MET A 21 -21.24 0.71 7.01
CA MET A 21 -21.18 -0.40 7.96
C MET A 21 -19.81 -0.55 8.62
N LYS A 22 -18.75 0.03 8.05
CA LYS A 22 -17.43 0.01 8.68
C LYS A 22 -17.40 1.07 9.79
N PRO A 23 -16.86 0.80 10.98
CA PRO A 23 -16.74 1.83 12.03
C PRO A 23 -15.56 2.77 11.76
N MET A 24 -15.74 4.09 11.95
CA MET A 24 -14.63 5.04 11.86
C MET A 24 -13.61 4.72 12.96
N ARG A 25 -12.37 4.44 12.60
CA ARG A 25 -11.29 4.16 13.55
C ARG A 25 -10.21 5.20 13.37
N GLY A 26 -9.81 5.85 14.45
CA GLY A 26 -8.62 6.69 14.48
C GLY A 26 -7.34 5.87 14.41
N THR A 27 -6.20 6.56 14.38
CA THR A 27 -4.89 5.93 14.52
C THR A 27 -4.66 5.50 15.97
N LEU A 28 -3.94 4.40 16.18
CA LEU A 28 -3.51 4.00 17.52
C LEU A 28 -2.49 5.02 18.06
N SER A 29 -2.72 5.55 19.26
CA SER A 29 -1.73 6.42 19.92
C SER A 29 -0.55 5.60 20.41
N VAL A 30 0.66 6.12 20.15
CA VAL A 30 1.94 5.56 20.62
C VAL A 30 2.55 6.37 21.75
N ASP A 31 1.83 7.34 22.32
CA ASP A 31 2.39 8.31 23.27
C ASP A 31 2.84 7.65 24.58
N LYS A 32 2.14 6.61 25.02
CA LYS A 32 2.55 5.80 26.18
C LYS A 32 3.91 5.14 25.94
N ALA A 33 4.14 4.59 24.75
CA ALA A 33 5.41 3.96 24.39
C ALA A 33 6.54 4.98 24.26
N LYS A 34 6.27 6.15 23.67
CA LYS A 34 7.23 7.27 23.62
C LYS A 34 7.68 7.66 25.03
N ARG A 35 6.73 7.79 25.97
CA ARG A 35 7.01 8.22 27.34
C ARG A 35 7.74 7.18 28.18
N ILE A 36 7.32 5.91 28.13
CA ILE A 36 7.85 4.88 29.04
C ILE A 36 9.10 4.20 28.46
N LEU A 37 9.17 4.03 27.14
CA LEU A 37 10.21 3.25 26.48
C LEU A 37 11.17 4.11 25.66
N GLY A 38 10.97 5.43 25.61
CA GLY A 38 11.71 6.30 24.69
C GLY A 38 11.49 5.93 23.23
N TYR A 39 10.35 5.32 22.90
CA TYR A 39 10.07 4.84 21.55
C TYR A 39 10.09 6.00 20.54
N SER A 40 10.92 5.88 19.51
CA SER A 40 10.99 6.83 18.40
C SER A 40 10.83 6.09 17.07
N PRO A 41 9.71 6.28 16.34
CA PRO A 41 9.49 5.62 15.06
C PRO A 41 10.57 6.02 14.05
N LYS A 42 11.30 5.03 13.51
CA LYS A 42 12.39 5.25 12.51
C LYS A 42 11.97 4.95 11.07
N TYR A 43 10.74 4.46 10.90
CA TYR A 43 10.18 4.03 9.63
C TYR A 43 8.87 4.79 9.37
N PRO A 44 8.93 5.92 8.65
CA PRO A 44 7.73 6.58 8.15
C PRO A 44 7.03 5.69 7.11
N LEU A 45 5.73 5.94 6.88
CA LEU A 45 4.89 5.10 6.02
C LEU A 45 5.43 5.03 4.59
N GLU A 46 5.88 6.16 4.06
CA GLU A 46 6.44 6.32 2.72
C GLU A 46 7.63 5.38 2.51
N LYS A 47 8.61 5.43 3.44
CA LYS A 47 9.79 4.56 3.42
C LYS A 47 9.42 3.08 3.55
N GLY A 48 8.42 2.78 4.38
CA GLY A 48 7.93 1.41 4.54
C GLY A 48 7.25 0.88 3.27
N LEU A 49 6.45 1.73 2.62
CA LEU A 49 5.70 1.41 1.41
C LEU A 49 6.64 1.14 0.23
N ASP A 50 7.65 1.99 0.01
CA ASP A 50 8.61 1.80 -1.08
C ASP A 50 9.35 0.45 -0.94
N LYS A 51 9.85 0.16 0.28
CA LYS A 51 10.49 -1.14 0.58
C LYS A 51 9.56 -2.33 0.40
N TYR A 52 8.30 -2.17 0.77
CA TYR A 52 7.29 -3.22 0.62
C TYR A 52 7.00 -3.52 -0.85
N ILE A 53 6.91 -2.48 -1.69
CA ILE A 53 6.75 -2.64 -3.14
C ILE A 53 7.97 -3.36 -3.73
N ASP A 54 9.19 -2.97 -3.34
CA ASP A 54 10.42 -3.61 -3.83
C ASP A 54 10.49 -5.09 -3.44
N TRP A 55 10.09 -5.43 -2.22
CA TRP A 55 9.97 -6.81 -1.77
C TRP A 55 8.98 -7.60 -2.64
N TYR A 56 7.81 -7.04 -2.96
CA TYR A 56 6.85 -7.66 -3.88
C TYR A 56 7.41 -7.84 -5.29
N LYS A 57 8.13 -6.85 -5.83
CA LYS A 57 8.77 -6.98 -7.15
C LYS A 57 9.81 -8.11 -7.18
N GLY A 58 10.50 -8.35 -6.06
CA GLY A 58 11.53 -9.37 -5.94
C GLY A 58 11.00 -10.79 -5.71
N PHE A 59 9.83 -10.95 -5.09
CA PHE A 59 9.27 -12.28 -4.80
C PHE A 59 8.55 -12.89 -6.01
N TRP A 60 8.03 -12.07 -6.93
CA TRP A 60 7.28 -12.55 -8.08
C TRP A 60 8.22 -12.87 -9.25
N PRO A 61 8.11 -14.04 -9.91
CA PRO A 61 8.87 -14.33 -11.13
C PRO A 61 8.67 -13.23 -12.17
N LYS A 62 9.71 -12.89 -12.95
CA LYS A 62 9.61 -11.86 -14.01
C LYS A 62 8.55 -12.16 -15.08
N ASP A 63 8.10 -13.41 -15.14
CA ASP A 63 7.07 -13.89 -16.05
C ASP A 63 5.66 -13.90 -15.43
N TRP A 64 5.56 -13.52 -14.16
CA TRP A 64 4.29 -13.42 -13.46
C TRP A 64 3.41 -12.33 -14.09
N GLY A 65 2.19 -12.69 -14.48
CA GLY A 65 1.25 -11.80 -15.16
C GLY A 65 1.30 -11.85 -16.70
N LYS A 66 2.26 -12.54 -17.31
CA LYS A 66 2.29 -12.75 -18.79
C LYS A 66 1.10 -13.56 -19.33
N LYS A 67 0.31 -14.22 -18.47
CA LYS A 67 -0.93 -14.93 -18.83
C LYS A 67 -2.18 -14.04 -18.87
N TRP A 68 -2.13 -12.83 -18.33
CA TRP A 68 -3.28 -11.91 -18.26
C TRP A 68 -3.23 -10.79 -19.31
N THR A 69 -2.38 -10.92 -20.34
CA THR A 69 -2.26 -9.97 -21.45
C THR A 69 -2.90 -10.46 -22.75
N ALA A 70 -3.73 -11.51 -22.69
CA ALA A 70 -4.67 -11.78 -23.76
C ALA A 70 -5.99 -11.07 -23.43
N LYS A 71 -6.45 -10.23 -24.35
CA LYS A 71 -7.80 -9.66 -24.39
C LYS A 71 -8.87 -10.76 -24.24
N GLU A 72 -9.18 -11.16 -23.02
CA GLU A 72 -10.35 -12.00 -22.75
C GLU A 72 -11.51 -11.08 -22.37
N LYS A 73 -12.06 -10.52 -23.45
CA LYS A 73 -13.47 -10.29 -23.70
C LYS A 73 -14.27 -9.74 -22.52
N VAL A 74 -14.44 -8.42 -22.55
CA VAL A 74 -15.77 -7.86 -22.33
C VAL A 74 -16.67 -8.47 -23.41
N ALA A 75 -17.51 -9.42 -23.01
CA ALA A 75 -18.73 -9.83 -23.67
C ALA A 75 -19.84 -9.72 -22.64
#